data_AF-A0A3S1KL48-F1
#
_entry.id   AF-A0A3S1KL48-F1
#
_cell.length_a   1.000
_cell.length_b   1.000
_cell.length_c   1.000
_cell.angle_alpha   90.00
_cell.angle_beta   90.00
_cell.angle_gamma   90.00
#
_symmetry.space_group_name_H-M   'P 1'
#
loop_
_entity.id
_entity.type
_entity.pdbx_description
1 polymer ?
#
loop_
_entity_poly.entity_id
_entity_poly.type
_entity_poly.pdbx_seq_one_letter_code
_entity_poly.pdbx_strand_id
1 'polypeptide(L)' 'RYLWVIEKMLQRMYVGEPPGAYDRLLDFSTPHTGTTFFAPTRPMLQKLAEPQ' A
#
# COMPACT_ATOMS: atom_id res chain seq x y z
N ARG A 1 4.42 -12.45 -4.91
CA ARG A 1 4.86 -11.05 -5.08
C ARG A 1 4.76 -10.41 -3.70
N TYR A 2 5.87 -9.93 -3.13
CA TYR A 2 5.88 -9.27 -1.82
C TYR A 2 5.74 -7.76 -1.98
N LEU A 3 5.02 -7.10 -1.07
CA LEU A 3 4.79 -5.65 -1.09
C LEU A 3 5.83 -4.90 -0.24
N TRP A 4 7.00 -5.51 -0.04
CA TRP A 4 7.99 -5.12 0.95
C TRP A 4 8.41 -3.64 0.88
N VAL A 5 8.43 -3.05 -0.31
CA VAL A 5 8.78 -1.63 -0.49
C VAL A 5 7.76 -0.75 0.21
N ILE A 6 6.47 -0.91 -0.10
CA ILE A 6 5.39 -0.11 0.48
C ILE A 6 5.22 -0.44 1.96
N GLU A 7 5.33 -1.72 2.34
CA GLU A 7 5.28 -2.15 3.75
C GLU A 7 6.38 -1.49 4.58
N LYS A 8 7.62 -1.46 4.08
CA LYS A 8 8.75 -0.82 4.77
C LYS A 8 8.58 0.70 4.83
N MET A 9 8.07 1.34 3.78
CA MET A 9 7.78 2.78 3.79
C MET A 9 6.69 3.12 4.82
N LEU A 10 5.58 2.39 4.84
CA LEU A 10 4.52 2.57 5.82
C LEU A 10 5.03 2.31 7.24
N GLN A 11 5.85 1.28 7.46
CA GLN A 11 6.45 1.04 8.77
C GLN A 11 7.30 2.24 9.24
N ARG A 12 8.12 2.83 8.36
CA ARG A 12 8.90 4.04 8.68
C ARG A 12 8.00 5.25 8.95
N MET A 13 6.91 5.40 8.20
CA MET A 13 5.99 6.51 8.39
C MET A 13 5.22 6.42 9.72
N TYR A 14 4.72 5.26 10.12
CA TYR A 14 3.86 5.12 11.31
C TYR A 14 4.61 4.73 12.58
N VAL A 15 5.67 3.93 12.49
CA VAL A 15 6.45 3.47 13.65
C VAL A 15 7.72 4.32 13.83
N GLY A 16 8.34 4.72 12.72
CA GLY A 16 9.65 5.36 12.71
C GLY A 16 10.80 4.36 12.63
N GLU A 17 11.96 4.84 12.16
CA GLU A 17 13.23 4.11 12.20
C GLU A 17 14.36 5.11 12.57
N PRO A 18 14.78 5.17 13.85
CA PRO A 18 14.43 4.30 14.98
C PRO A 18 12.98 4.47 15.46
N PRO A 19 12.44 3.51 16.25
CA PRO A 19 11.08 3.61 16.77
C PRO A 19 10.82 4.95 17.48
N GLY A 20 9.73 5.62 17.14
CA GLY A 20 9.37 6.96 17.61
C GLY A 20 9.78 8.10 16.67
N ALA A 21 10.70 7.87 15.72
CA ALA A 21 11.02 8.81 14.64
C ALA A 21 10.07 8.62 13.44
N TYR A 22 8.77 8.68 13.70
CA TYR A 22 7.72 8.53 12.69
C TYR A 22 7.64 9.78 11.79
N ASP A 23 6.91 9.68 10.68
CA ASP A 23 6.72 10.78 9.74
C ASP A 23 5.70 11.79 10.29
N ARG A 24 6.17 13.00 10.60
CA ARG A 24 5.36 14.10 11.17
C ARG A 24 4.26 14.60 10.26
N LEU A 25 4.23 14.22 8.97
CA LEU A 25 3.07 14.50 8.12
C LEU A 25 1.78 13.91 8.72
N LEU A 26 1.89 12.81 9.46
CA LEU A 26 0.76 12.15 10.12
C LEU A 26 0.17 12.96 11.28
N ASP A 27 0.87 14.00 11.77
CA ASP A 27 0.32 14.94 12.76
C ASP A 27 -0.86 15.76 12.19
N PHE A 28 -0.89 15.90 10.87
CA PHE A 28 -1.87 16.71 10.15
C PHE A 28 -2.73 15.89 9.18
N SER A 29 -2.41 14.61 8.98
CA SER A 29 -3.05 13.75 7.99
C SER A 29 -3.49 12.44 8.63
N THR A 30 -4.79 12.13 8.55
CA THR A 30 -5.33 10.88 9.08
C THR A 30 -5.73 9.93 7.95
N PRO A 31 -5.12 8.73 7.83
CA PRO A 31 -5.58 7.73 6.87
C PRO A 31 -6.95 7.18 7.31
N HIS A 32 -7.98 7.40 6.51
CA HIS A 32 -9.29 6.78 6.79
C HIS A 32 -9.42 5.36 6.23
N THR A 33 -8.60 5.00 5.24
CA THR A 33 -8.67 3.71 4.54
C THR A 33 -7.28 3.15 4.24
N GLY A 34 -7.16 1.83 4.19
CA GLY A 34 -5.98 1.13 3.66
C GLY A 34 -6.44 -0.10 2.89
N THR A 35 -6.11 -0.19 1.61
CA THR A 35 -6.52 -1.32 0.76
C THR A 35 -5.44 -1.64 -0.24
N THR A 36 -5.22 -2.94 -0.44
CA THR A 36 -4.27 -3.47 -1.40
C THR A 36 -5.01 -4.01 -2.60
N PHE A 37 -4.57 -3.62 -3.79
CA PHE A 37 -5.09 -4.14 -5.05
C PHE A 37 -3.98 -4.77 -5.87
N PHE A 38 -4.37 -5.70 -6.73
CA PHE A 38 -3.52 -6.18 -7.80
C PHE A 38 -3.97 -5.54 -9.11
N ALA A 39 -3.05 -4.87 -9.82
CA ALA A 39 -3.27 -4.38 -11.17
C ALA A 39 -2.81 -5.45 -12.18
N PRO A 40 -3.73 -6.24 -12.77
CA PRO A 40 -3.38 -7.27 -13.74
C PRO A 40 -2.86 -6.66 -15.04
N THR A 41 -2.18 -7.49 -15.85
CA THR A 41 -1.88 -7.11 -17.24
C THR A 41 -3.18 -7.06 -18.05
N ARG A 42 -3.18 -6.30 -19.16
CA ARG A 42 -4.37 -6.17 -20.02
C ARG A 42 -4.94 -7.52 -20.49
N PRO A 43 -4.13 -8.49 -20.96
CA PRO A 43 -4.68 -9.78 -21.38
C PRO A 43 -5.31 -10.57 -20.23
N MET A 44 -4.75 -10.47 -19.02
CA MET A 44 -5.32 -11.12 -17.85
C MET A 44 -6.64 -10.47 -17.44
N LEU A 45 -6.72 -9.14 -17.48
CA LEU A 45 -7.95 -8.42 -17.17
C LEU A 45 -9.09 -8.78 -18.14
N GLN A 46 -8.79 -8.89 -19.44
CA GLN A 46 -9.77 -9.30 -20.46
C GLN A 46 -10.33 -10.69 -20.18
N LYS A 47 -9.45 -11.67 -19.90
CA LYS A 47 -9.88 -13.04 -19.54
C LYS A 47 -10.78 -13.08 -18.31
N LEU A 48 -10.57 -12.21 -17.33
CA LEU A 48 -11.40 -12.12 -16.14
C LEU A 48 -12.78 -11.51 -16.41
N ALA A 49 -12.93 -10.74 -17.50
CA ALA A 49 -14.17 -10.07 -17.88
C ALA A 49 -15.00 -10.87 -18.91
N GLU A 50 -14.46 -11.98 -19.43
CA GLU A 50 -15.20 -12.86 -20.33
C GLU A 50 -16.39 -13.50 -19.58
N PRO A 51 -17.63 -13.39 -20.11
CA PRO A 51 -18.78 -14.06 -19.51
C PRO A 51 -18.63 -15.58 -19.59
N GLN A 52 -19.16 -16.29 -18.59
CA GLN A 52 -19.19 -17.77 -18.56
C GLN A 52 -20.07 -18.34 -19.68
#